data_AF-A0A923PI49-F1
#
_entry.id   AF-A0A923PI49-F1
#
_cell.length_a   1.000
_cell.length_b   1.000
_cell.length_c   1.000
_cell.angle_alpha   90.00
_cell.angle_beta   90.00
_cell.angle_gamma   90.00
#
_symmetry.space_group_name_H-M   'P 1'
#
loop_
_entity.id
_entity.type
_entity.pdbx_description
1 polymer ?
#
loop_
_entity_poly.entity_id
_entity_poly.type
_entity_poly.pdbx_seq_one_letter_code
_entity_poly.pdbx_strand_id
1 'polypeptide(L)'
;METTEIFFWIREFFSKNVTAFRLNKLHFYLTDEEKVSFLLIDRNISEVKSLPIDRFYLEAYIDEIGRLNPVDFIVFNFKWFAESYVHRLMVCLPELFSKLKYEDIVEVFSKSRDPETIKSLVKFIDKYCPGINPLDLLNRASLSKFTITSVEQYFRSENILQGPITKSTVITKKNIGMDIEDFQRSLRRIQMSARN
;
A
#
# COMPACT_ATOMS: atom_id res chain seq x y z
N MET A 1 0.76 -3.70 -34.38
CA MET A 1 0.61 -2.97 -33.10
C MET A 1 -0.38 -3.75 -32.27
N GLU A 2 0.13 -4.48 -31.28
CA GLU A 2 -0.70 -5.25 -30.37
C GLU A 2 -1.53 -4.29 -29.50
N THR A 3 -2.78 -4.62 -29.24
CA THR A 3 -3.73 -3.84 -28.42
C THR A 3 -3.12 -3.38 -27.09
N THR A 4 -2.21 -4.17 -26.53
CA THR A 4 -1.44 -3.91 -25.30
C THR A 4 -0.62 -2.60 -25.35
N GLU A 5 -0.03 -2.24 -26.49
CA GLU A 5 0.75 -1.00 -26.62
C GLU A 5 -0.14 0.25 -26.63
N ILE A 6 -1.32 0.14 -27.25
CA ILE A 6 -2.32 1.22 -27.26
C ILE A 6 -2.85 1.45 -25.83
N PHE A 7 -3.15 0.37 -25.11
CA PHE A 7 -3.56 0.43 -23.70
C PHE A 7 -2.47 1.04 -22.81
N PHE A 8 -1.20 0.71 -23.06
CA PHE A 8 -0.08 1.30 -22.33
C PHE A 8 0.01 2.82 -22.54
N TRP A 9 -0.10 3.30 -23.78
CA TRP A 9 -0.05 4.73 -24.10
C TRP A 9 -1.26 5.50 -23.58
N ILE A 10 -2.45 4.91 -23.66
CA ILE A 10 -3.65 5.46 -23.03
C ILE A 10 -3.40 5.57 -21.51
N ARG A 11 -2.99 4.48 -20.85
CA ARG A 11 -2.73 4.51 -19.40
C ARG A 11 -1.68 5.55 -19.00
N GLU A 12 -0.57 5.65 -19.72
CA GLU A 12 0.47 6.67 -19.48
C GLU A 12 -0.05 8.09 -19.68
N PHE A 13 -0.79 8.32 -20.77
CA PHE A 13 -1.38 9.62 -21.09
C PHE A 13 -2.39 10.06 -20.02
N PHE A 14 -3.24 9.14 -19.55
CA PHE A 14 -4.22 9.39 -18.50
C PHE A 14 -3.55 9.51 -17.12
N SER A 15 -2.52 8.71 -16.81
CA SER A 15 -1.81 8.81 -15.52
C SER A 15 -1.14 10.16 -15.27
N LYS A 16 -0.70 10.83 -16.34
CA LYS A 16 0.00 12.11 -16.27
C LYS A 16 -0.92 13.31 -16.34
N ASN A 17 -2.12 13.16 -16.89
CA ASN A 17 -3.01 14.29 -17.22
C ASN A 17 -4.42 14.18 -16.65
N VAL A 18 -4.76 13.05 -16.02
CA VAL A 18 -6.13 12.75 -15.65
C VAL A 18 -6.19 12.17 -14.25
N THR A 19 -7.00 12.80 -13.40
CA THR A 19 -7.30 12.31 -12.07
C THR A 19 -7.95 10.92 -12.16
N ALA A 20 -7.69 10.07 -11.16
CA ALA A 20 -8.29 8.73 -10.99
C ALA A 20 -9.78 8.65 -11.37
N PHE A 21 -10.50 9.75 -11.13
CA PHE A 21 -11.89 9.98 -11.48
C PHE A 21 -12.29 9.71 -12.95
N ARG A 22 -11.47 10.04 -13.97
CA ARG A 22 -11.91 9.80 -15.37
C ARG A 22 -11.60 8.39 -15.89
N LEU A 23 -10.71 7.63 -15.26
CA LEU A 23 -10.45 6.24 -15.63
C LEU A 23 -11.67 5.35 -15.29
N ASN A 24 -12.34 5.63 -14.18
CA ASN A 24 -13.54 4.90 -13.77
C ASN A 24 -14.68 5.04 -14.82
N LYS A 25 -14.90 6.25 -15.35
CA LYS A 25 -15.92 6.51 -16.38
C LYS A 25 -15.73 5.79 -17.71
N LEU A 26 -14.52 5.31 -18.00
CA LEU A 26 -14.22 4.61 -19.24
C LEU A 26 -14.24 3.07 -19.08
N HIS A 27 -14.49 2.55 -17.87
CA HIS A 27 -14.48 1.11 -17.55
C HIS A 27 -13.21 0.36 -17.99
N PHE A 28 -12.09 1.06 -18.16
CA PHE A 28 -10.81 0.43 -18.49
C PHE A 28 -10.12 -0.05 -17.21
N TYR A 29 -10.53 -1.23 -16.75
CA TYR A 29 -9.84 -1.96 -15.68
C TYR A 29 -9.09 -3.12 -16.28
N LEU A 30 -7.81 -3.26 -15.96
CA LEU A 30 -7.01 -4.39 -16.40
C LEU A 30 -7.12 -5.57 -15.43
N THR A 31 -7.46 -5.30 -14.16
CA THR A 31 -7.62 -6.33 -13.12
C THR A 31 -8.79 -6.02 -12.18
N ASP A 32 -9.23 -7.03 -11.43
CA ASP A 32 -10.29 -6.89 -10.42
C ASP A 32 -9.85 -5.96 -9.29
N GLU A 33 -8.56 -5.95 -8.93
CA GLU A 33 -7.99 -5.03 -7.95
C GLU A 33 -8.15 -3.57 -8.38
N GLU A 34 -7.86 -3.25 -9.64
CA GLU A 34 -8.02 -1.90 -10.16
C GLU A 34 -9.49 -1.48 -10.09
N LYS A 35 -10.39 -2.36 -10.57
CA LYS A 35 -11.83 -2.13 -10.59
C LYS A 35 -12.36 -1.82 -9.19
N VAL A 36 -12.10 -2.68 -8.22
CA VAL A 36 -12.58 -2.49 -6.84
C VAL A 36 -11.99 -1.22 -6.25
N SER A 37 -10.70 -0.95 -6.46
CA SER A 37 -10.06 0.25 -5.91
C SER A 37 -10.67 1.55 -6.44
N PHE A 38 -10.99 1.60 -7.73
CA PHE A 38 -11.67 2.76 -8.32
C PHE A 38 -13.12 2.88 -7.88
N LEU A 39 -13.85 1.77 -7.69
CA LEU A 39 -15.21 1.77 -7.13
C LEU A 39 -15.26 2.40 -5.73
N LEU A 40 -14.26 2.11 -4.88
CA LEU A 40 -14.16 2.68 -3.54
C LEU A 40 -14.00 4.21 -3.53
N ILE A 41 -13.42 4.78 -4.60
CA ILE A 41 -13.14 6.21 -4.73
C ILE A 41 -14.28 6.98 -5.39
N ASP A 42 -14.87 6.42 -6.44
CA ASP A 42 -15.85 7.15 -7.25
C ASP A 42 -17.09 7.51 -6.45
N ARG A 43 -17.55 6.58 -5.60
CA ARG A 43 -18.63 6.84 -4.64
C ARG A 43 -18.29 7.95 -3.64
N ASN A 44 -17.04 7.99 -3.19
CA ASN A 44 -16.55 8.99 -2.24
C ASN A 44 -16.53 10.41 -2.87
N ILE A 45 -16.11 10.53 -4.13
CA ILE A 45 -16.07 11.84 -4.83
C ILE A 45 -17.49 12.36 -5.11
N SER A 46 -18.45 11.47 -5.39
CA SER A 46 -19.83 11.88 -5.64
C SER A 46 -20.60 12.24 -4.37
N GLU A 47 -20.27 11.64 -3.23
CA GLU A 47 -21.08 11.73 -2.00
C GLU A 47 -20.47 12.63 -0.91
N VAL A 48 -19.15 12.84 -0.86
CA VAL A 48 -18.51 13.55 0.26
C VAL A 48 -17.33 14.43 -0.18
N LYS A 49 -17.35 15.73 0.19
CA LYS A 49 -16.24 16.70 -0.10
C LYS A 49 -14.95 16.38 0.66
N SER A 50 -15.04 15.60 1.73
CA SER A 50 -13.92 14.93 2.39
C SER A 50 -13.93 13.47 1.97
N LEU A 51 -12.80 12.77 1.96
CA LEU A 51 -12.75 11.33 1.68
C LEU A 51 -12.77 10.53 3.01
N PRO A 52 -13.87 10.43 3.78
CA PRO A 52 -13.88 9.55 4.93
C PRO A 52 -14.11 8.12 4.44
N ILE A 53 -13.03 7.43 4.05
CA ILE A 53 -13.07 5.97 4.17
C ILE A 53 -13.09 5.67 5.66
N ASP A 54 -14.18 5.07 6.10
CA ASP A 54 -14.22 4.41 7.39
C ASP A 54 -14.59 2.94 7.22
N ARG A 55 -14.63 2.24 8.35
CA ARG A 55 -14.94 0.82 8.37
C ARG A 55 -16.38 0.52 7.92
N PHE A 56 -17.34 1.38 8.26
CA PHE A 56 -18.74 1.16 7.92
C PHE A 56 -18.97 1.28 6.42
N TYR A 57 -18.30 2.24 5.78
CA TYR A 57 -18.30 2.38 4.33
C TYR A 57 -17.77 1.13 3.63
N LEU A 58 -16.67 0.56 4.13
CA LEU A 58 -16.05 -0.62 3.53
C LEU A 58 -16.86 -1.91 3.75
N GLU A 59 -17.80 -1.94 4.69
CA GLU A 59 -18.55 -3.16 5.05
C GLU A 59 -19.22 -3.80 3.83
N ALA A 60 -19.77 -2.99 2.92
CA ALA A 60 -20.38 -3.46 1.68
C ALA A 60 -19.38 -4.07 0.66
N TYR A 61 -18.08 -3.86 0.85
CA TYR A 61 -17.02 -4.25 -0.08
C TYR A 61 -16.04 -5.28 0.51
N ILE A 62 -16.10 -5.59 1.81
CA ILE A 62 -15.15 -6.49 2.49
C ILE A 62 -15.07 -7.84 1.80
N ASP A 63 -16.21 -8.42 1.42
CA ASP A 63 -16.24 -9.73 0.77
C ASP A 63 -15.61 -9.70 -0.62
N GLU A 64 -15.81 -8.60 -1.37
CA GLU A 64 -15.23 -8.42 -2.69
C GLU A 64 -13.72 -8.23 -2.59
N ILE A 65 -13.27 -7.32 -1.71
CA ILE A 65 -11.86 -7.10 -1.40
C ILE A 65 -11.20 -8.40 -0.91
N GLY A 66 -11.91 -9.19 -0.11
CA GLY A 66 -11.42 -10.43 0.45
C GLY A 66 -11.16 -11.54 -0.58
N ARG A 67 -11.68 -11.42 -1.80
CA ARG A 67 -11.46 -12.36 -2.92
C ARG A 67 -10.29 -11.96 -3.82
N LEU A 68 -9.80 -10.74 -3.70
CA LEU A 68 -8.72 -10.20 -4.53
C LEU A 68 -7.36 -10.76 -4.13
N ASN A 69 -6.37 -10.60 -5.01
CA ASN A 69 -4.98 -10.78 -4.62
C ASN A 69 -4.56 -9.63 -3.68
N PRO A 70 -4.22 -9.89 -2.42
CA PRO A 70 -3.97 -8.82 -1.46
C PRO A 70 -2.67 -8.05 -1.75
N VAL A 71 -1.67 -8.70 -2.34
CA VAL A 71 -0.41 -8.05 -2.75
C VAL A 71 -0.69 -7.04 -3.85
N ASP A 72 -1.38 -7.47 -4.92
CA ASP A 72 -1.63 -6.61 -6.08
C ASP A 72 -2.59 -5.46 -5.72
N PHE A 73 -3.58 -5.72 -4.85
CA PHE A 73 -4.48 -4.68 -4.35
C PHE A 73 -3.72 -3.59 -3.58
N ILE A 74 -2.81 -3.98 -2.68
CA ILE A 74 -2.00 -3.01 -1.90
C ILE A 74 -1.09 -2.21 -2.83
N VAL A 75 -0.35 -2.89 -3.71
CA VAL A 75 0.58 -2.24 -4.65
C VAL A 75 -0.16 -1.23 -5.52
N PHE A 76 -1.32 -1.61 -6.07
CA PHE A 76 -2.12 -0.73 -6.91
C PHE A 76 -2.56 0.51 -6.14
N ASN A 77 -3.14 0.33 -4.95
CA ASN A 77 -3.69 1.42 -4.16
C ASN A 77 -2.60 2.42 -3.72
N PHE A 78 -1.45 1.95 -3.27
CA PHE A 78 -0.34 2.84 -2.86
C PHE A 78 0.26 3.61 -4.02
N LYS A 79 0.24 3.02 -5.23
CA LYS A 79 0.79 3.64 -6.43
C LYS A 79 -0.11 4.73 -7.01
N TRP A 80 -1.42 4.54 -6.97
CA TRP A 80 -2.36 5.35 -7.75
C TRP A 80 -3.18 6.36 -6.94
N PHE A 81 -3.20 6.23 -5.61
CA PHE A 81 -3.99 7.11 -4.75
C PHE A 81 -3.14 7.88 -3.75
N ALA A 82 -3.71 8.98 -3.26
CA ALA A 82 -3.03 9.85 -2.31
C ALA A 82 -2.69 9.09 -1.01
N GLU A 83 -1.53 9.41 -0.42
CA GLU A 83 -1.02 8.79 0.81
C GLU A 83 -2.08 8.80 1.94
N SER A 84 -2.77 9.92 2.14
CA SER A 84 -3.79 10.06 3.18
C SER A 84 -5.00 9.14 2.97
N TYR A 85 -5.44 8.97 1.73
CA TYR A 85 -6.52 8.05 1.36
C TYR A 85 -6.06 6.61 1.59
N VAL A 86 -4.89 6.25 1.07
CA VAL A 86 -4.46 4.86 1.07
C VAL A 86 -4.12 4.37 2.47
N HIS A 87 -3.47 5.19 3.30
CA HIS A 87 -3.20 4.83 4.68
C HIS A 87 -4.49 4.58 5.46
N ARG A 88 -5.52 5.40 5.23
CA ARG A 88 -6.82 5.22 5.86
C ARG A 88 -7.55 3.98 5.37
N LEU A 89 -7.54 3.72 4.06
CA LEU A 89 -8.08 2.49 3.46
C LEU A 89 -7.48 1.25 4.11
N MET A 90 -6.15 1.22 4.21
CA MET A 90 -5.41 0.07 4.71
C MET A 90 -5.66 -0.16 6.22
N VAL A 91 -5.75 0.90 7.03
CA VAL A 91 -6.14 0.80 8.45
C VAL A 91 -7.56 0.25 8.61
N CYS A 92 -8.47 0.53 7.67
CA CYS A 92 -9.85 0.06 7.71
C CYS A 92 -10.03 -1.38 7.20
N LEU A 93 -8.99 -2.01 6.67
CA LEU A 93 -8.97 -3.37 6.12
C LEU A 93 -8.04 -4.33 6.87
N PRO A 94 -8.19 -4.55 8.19
CA PRO A 94 -7.39 -5.51 8.93
C PRO A 94 -7.45 -6.94 8.37
N GLU A 95 -8.56 -7.35 7.76
CA GLU A 95 -8.74 -8.67 7.17
C GLU A 95 -7.78 -8.91 6.01
N LEU A 96 -7.50 -7.87 5.23
CA LEU A 96 -6.56 -7.92 4.11
C LEU A 96 -5.18 -8.33 4.62
N PHE A 97 -4.71 -7.64 5.66
CA PHE A 97 -3.41 -7.90 6.27
C PHE A 97 -3.37 -9.19 7.08
N SER A 98 -4.49 -9.65 7.64
CA SER A 98 -4.55 -10.92 8.36
C SER A 98 -4.21 -12.14 7.50
N LYS A 99 -4.35 -12.00 6.17
CA LYS A 99 -4.02 -13.03 5.18
C LYS A 99 -2.58 -12.95 4.70
N LEU A 100 -1.89 -11.84 4.96
CA LEU A 100 -0.53 -11.62 4.50
C LEU A 100 0.48 -12.28 5.43
N LYS A 101 1.44 -12.95 4.82
CA LYS A 101 2.68 -13.38 5.43
C LYS A 101 3.74 -12.30 5.25
N TYR A 102 4.82 -12.43 6.00
CA TYR A 102 5.97 -11.54 5.87
C TYR A 102 6.51 -11.51 4.43
N GLU A 103 6.55 -12.65 3.75
CA GLU A 103 6.98 -12.79 2.36
C GLU A 103 6.08 -12.00 1.38
N ASP A 104 4.78 -11.94 1.64
CA ASP A 104 3.84 -11.18 0.81
C ASP A 104 4.10 -9.67 0.95
N ILE A 105 4.48 -9.21 2.15
CA ILE A 105 4.86 -7.80 2.38
C ILE A 105 6.17 -7.49 1.65
N VAL A 106 7.15 -8.41 1.66
CA VAL A 106 8.36 -8.27 0.84
C VAL A 106 8.01 -8.20 -0.66
N GLU A 107 7.03 -8.99 -1.11
CA GLU A 107 6.55 -8.94 -2.49
C GLU A 107 5.89 -7.60 -2.84
N VAL A 108 5.07 -7.03 -1.94
CA VAL A 108 4.49 -5.67 -2.09
C VAL A 108 5.60 -4.63 -2.32
N PHE A 109 6.66 -4.68 -1.53
CA PHE A 109 7.80 -3.79 -1.71
C PHE A 109 8.51 -4.04 -3.05
N SER A 110 8.73 -5.31 -3.41
CA SER A 110 9.43 -5.70 -4.64
C SER A 110 8.68 -5.25 -5.90
N LYS A 111 7.34 -5.31 -5.87
CA LYS A 111 6.47 -4.86 -6.96
C LYS A 111 6.34 -3.33 -7.02
N SER A 112 6.51 -2.64 -5.89
CA SER A 112 6.52 -1.18 -5.80
C SER A 112 7.83 -0.60 -6.32
N ARG A 113 7.94 -0.40 -7.64
CA ARG A 113 9.20 0.11 -8.25
C ARG A 113 9.47 1.59 -8.00
N ASP A 114 8.42 2.35 -7.67
CA ASP A 114 8.46 3.80 -7.54
C ASP A 114 8.93 4.23 -6.13
N PRO A 115 9.92 5.15 -6.00
CA PRO A 115 10.42 5.59 -4.71
C PRO A 115 9.36 6.24 -3.81
N GLU A 116 8.42 7.02 -4.36
CA GLU A 116 7.40 7.69 -3.54
C GLU A 116 6.40 6.66 -2.97
N THR A 117 6.02 5.68 -3.79
CA THR A 117 5.21 4.54 -3.37
C THR A 117 5.90 3.78 -2.22
N ILE A 118 7.20 3.51 -2.33
CA ILE A 118 7.97 2.85 -1.27
C ILE A 118 8.06 3.70 -0.01
N LYS A 119 8.30 5.01 -0.12
CA LYS A 119 8.31 5.90 1.06
C LYS A 119 6.97 5.86 1.79
N SER A 120 5.86 5.93 1.05
CA SER A 120 4.51 5.83 1.60
C SER A 120 4.27 4.48 2.29
N LEU A 121 4.72 3.37 1.68
CA LEU A 121 4.66 2.03 2.27
C LEU A 121 5.47 1.94 3.56
N VAL A 122 6.71 2.42 3.59
CA VAL A 122 7.53 2.39 4.80
C VAL A 122 6.89 3.22 5.91
N LYS A 123 6.42 4.44 5.63
CA LYS A 123 5.69 5.24 6.64
C LYS A 123 4.49 4.48 7.19
N PHE A 124 3.74 3.81 6.32
CA PHE A 124 2.59 3.01 6.73
C PHE A 124 3.03 1.86 7.65
N ILE A 125 4.03 1.08 7.25
CA ILE A 125 4.55 -0.06 8.03
C ILE A 125 5.11 0.41 9.39
N ASP A 126 5.94 1.45 9.39
CA ASP A 126 6.55 1.99 10.61
C ASP A 126 5.50 2.47 11.61
N LYS A 127 4.47 3.16 11.12
CA LYS A 127 3.41 3.73 11.96
C LYS A 127 2.39 2.71 12.44
N TYR A 128 1.99 1.75 11.59
CA TYR A 128 0.82 0.92 11.84
C TYR A 128 1.12 -0.59 11.97
N CYS A 129 2.34 -1.02 11.64
CA CYS A 129 2.77 -2.41 11.73
C CYS A 129 3.95 -2.57 12.72
N PRO A 130 3.75 -2.25 14.01
CA PRO A 130 4.83 -2.33 15.00
C PRO A 130 5.36 -3.76 15.07
N GLY A 131 6.68 -3.92 14.94
CA GLY A 131 7.36 -5.21 14.92
C GLY A 131 7.88 -5.63 13.53
N ILE A 132 7.42 -4.99 12.46
CA ILE A 132 8.02 -5.13 11.13
C ILE A 132 9.07 -4.04 10.95
N ASN A 133 10.33 -4.43 10.74
CA ASN A 133 11.40 -3.48 10.43
C ASN A 133 11.36 -3.12 8.92
N PRO A 134 11.03 -1.88 8.53
CA PRO A 134 10.96 -1.52 7.13
C PRO A 134 12.31 -1.66 6.39
N LEU A 135 13.44 -1.54 7.11
CA LEU A 135 14.75 -1.76 6.52
C LEU A 135 14.98 -3.21 6.08
N ASP A 136 14.49 -4.17 6.86
CA ASP A 136 14.60 -5.59 6.50
C ASP A 136 13.78 -5.88 5.23
N LEU A 137 12.58 -5.29 5.11
CA LEU A 137 11.77 -5.37 3.90
C LEU A 137 12.50 -4.79 2.68
N LEU A 138 13.07 -3.58 2.80
CA LEU A 138 13.81 -2.93 1.72
C LEU A 138 15.00 -3.77 1.25
N ASN A 139 15.74 -4.37 2.19
CA ASN A 139 16.89 -5.22 1.89
C ASN A 139 16.49 -6.52 1.17
N ARG A 140 15.32 -7.09 1.50
CA ARG A 140 14.82 -8.34 0.90
C ARG A 140 14.11 -8.14 -0.43
N ALA A 141 13.49 -6.98 -0.64
CA ALA A 141 12.68 -6.68 -1.81
C ALA A 141 13.47 -6.56 -3.14
N SER A 142 14.78 -6.86 -3.14
CA SER A 142 15.64 -6.85 -4.33
C SER A 142 15.51 -5.57 -5.17
N LEU A 143 15.32 -4.44 -4.48
CA LEU A 143 15.08 -3.14 -5.10
C LEU A 143 16.31 -2.61 -5.84
N SER A 144 16.08 -1.75 -6.83
CA SER A 144 17.17 -1.09 -7.53
C SER A 144 17.99 -0.22 -6.57
N LYS A 145 19.31 -0.12 -6.79
CA LYS A 145 20.19 0.73 -5.97
C LYS A 145 19.73 2.19 -5.94
N PHE A 146 19.18 2.68 -7.05
CA PHE A 146 18.62 4.03 -7.14
C PHE A 146 17.46 4.21 -6.16
N THR A 147 16.49 3.30 -6.21
CA THR A 147 15.32 3.29 -5.33
C THR A 147 15.73 3.27 -3.86
N ILE A 148 16.66 2.38 -3.49
CA ILE A 148 17.18 2.28 -2.11
C ILE A 148 17.81 3.62 -1.68
N THR A 149 18.66 4.21 -2.52
CA THR A 149 19.33 5.48 -2.20
C THR A 149 18.34 6.63 -2.00
N SER A 150 17.32 6.75 -2.85
CA SER A 150 16.30 7.80 -2.72
C SER A 150 15.47 7.63 -1.44
N VAL A 151 15.16 6.39 -1.07
CA VAL A 151 14.42 6.04 0.14
C VAL A 151 15.27 6.29 1.39
N GLU A 152 16.55 5.92 1.37
CA GLU A 152 17.50 6.21 2.45
C GLU A 152 17.69 7.71 2.71
N GLN A 153 17.87 8.49 1.65
CA GLN A 153 18.04 9.95 1.77
C GLN A 153 16.83 10.58 2.47
N TYR A 154 15.62 10.13 2.12
CA TYR A 154 14.39 10.59 2.75
C TYR A 154 14.36 10.28 4.25
N PHE A 155 14.67 9.05 4.64
CA PHE A 155 14.64 8.70 6.06
C PHE A 155 15.70 9.38 6.90
N ARG A 156 16.87 9.68 6.31
CA ARG A 156 17.89 10.49 6.95
C ARG A 156 17.41 11.93 7.16
N SER A 157 16.73 12.53 6.18
CA SER A 157 16.19 13.88 6.34
C SER A 157 15.09 13.97 7.40
N GLU A 158 14.33 12.89 7.58
CA GLU A 158 13.23 12.84 8.57
C GLU A 158 13.68 12.36 9.96
N ASN A 159 14.98 12.08 10.17
CA ASN A 159 15.52 11.46 11.38
C ASN A 159 14.87 10.12 11.78
N ILE A 160 14.24 9.42 10.82
CA ILE A 160 13.56 8.14 11.05
C ILE A 160 14.58 6.99 11.18
N LEU A 161 15.72 7.09 10.48
CA LEU A 161 16.78 6.08 10.54
C LEU A 161 18.02 6.63 11.24
N GLN A 162 18.31 6.11 12.43
CA GLN A 162 19.62 6.29 13.08
C GLN A 162 20.56 5.15 12.68
N GLY A 163 21.28 5.30 11.57
CA GLY A 163 22.36 4.40 11.18
C GLY A 163 22.45 4.12 9.67
N PRO A 164 23.63 3.74 9.15
CA PRO A 164 23.78 3.31 7.76
C PRO A 164 23.08 1.95 7.53
N ILE A 165 22.36 1.79 6.42
CA ILE A 165 21.92 0.47 5.95
C ILE A 165 23.16 -0.27 5.43
N THR A 166 23.90 -0.92 6.33
CA THR A 166 24.98 -1.80 5.91
C THR A 166 24.40 -3.12 5.43
N LYS A 167 24.82 -3.54 4.23
CA LYS A 167 24.65 -4.93 3.79
C LYS A 167 25.20 -5.83 4.90
N SER A 168 24.35 -6.71 5.43
CA SER A 168 24.65 -7.62 6.54
C SER A 168 24.49 -7.00 7.95
N THR A 169 23.24 -6.75 8.32
CA THR A 169 22.79 -7.28 9.61
C THR A 169 21.92 -8.48 9.29
N VAL A 170 22.53 -9.67 9.31
CA VAL A 170 21.80 -10.92 9.41
C VAL A 170 21.02 -10.81 10.72
N ILE A 171 19.74 -10.44 10.63
CA ILE A 171 18.80 -10.63 11.72
C ILE A 171 18.74 -12.14 11.90
N THR A 172 19.47 -12.62 12.89
CA THR A 172 19.47 -14.02 13.30
C THR A 172 18.01 -14.44 13.47
N LYS A 173 17.68 -15.61 12.91
CA LYS A 173 16.38 -16.28 13.02
C LYS A 173 15.97 -16.42 14.49
N LYS A 174 15.47 -15.34 15.09
CA LYS A 174 14.70 -15.35 16.32
C LYS A 174 13.30 -15.05 15.85
N ASN A 175 12.55 -16.11 15.59
CA ASN A 175 11.13 -16.14 15.23
C ASN A 175 10.52 -14.73 15.10
N ILE A 176 10.68 -14.09 13.94
CA ILE A 176 9.83 -12.98 13.53
C ILE A 176 8.49 -13.61 13.08
N GLY A 177 7.93 -14.46 13.94
CA GLY A 177 6.49 -14.59 14.01
C GLY A 177 6.07 -13.36 14.77
N MET A 178 5.94 -12.22 14.08
CA MET A 178 5.01 -11.22 14.57
C MET A 178 3.69 -11.96 14.60
N ASP A 179 3.21 -12.28 15.80
CA ASP A 179 1.93 -12.92 15.97
C ASP A 179 0.92 -12.04 15.23
N ILE A 180 0.22 -12.62 14.26
CA ILE A 180 -0.85 -11.92 13.53
C ILE A 180 -1.81 -11.29 14.55
N GLU A 181 -1.94 -11.87 15.74
CA GLU A 181 -2.66 -11.26 16.85
C GLU A 181 -2.10 -9.92 17.31
N ASP A 182 -0.78 -9.72 17.42
CA ASP A 182 -0.18 -8.44 17.84
C ASP A 182 -0.35 -7.35 16.78
N PHE A 183 -0.26 -7.73 15.51
CA PHE A 183 -0.57 -6.86 14.39
C PHE A 183 -2.06 -6.48 14.39
N GLN A 184 -2.97 -7.46 14.52
CA GLN A 184 -4.41 -7.22 14.64
C GLN A 184 -4.77 -6.44 15.91
N ARG A 185 -4.05 -6.63 17.00
CA ARG A 185 -4.22 -5.90 18.28
C ARG A 185 -3.79 -4.45 18.11
N SER A 186 -2.74 -4.18 17.35
CA SER A 186 -2.31 -2.83 16.98
C SER A 186 -3.33 -2.15 16.07
N LEU A 187 -3.84 -2.83 15.04
CA LEU A 187 -4.94 -2.32 14.20
C LEU A 187 -6.21 -2.06 15.01
N ARG A 188 -6.59 -2.95 15.93
CA ARG A 188 -7.74 -2.75 16.83
C ARG A 188 -7.57 -1.51 17.73
N ARG A 189 -6.37 -1.25 18.24
CA ARG A 189 -6.08 -0.02 19.01
C ARG A 189 -6.27 1.23 18.15
N ILE A 190 -5.79 1.20 16.91
CA ILE A 190 -5.95 2.32 15.97
C ILE A 190 -7.44 2.55 15.66
N GLN A 191 -8.21 1.49 15.40
CA GLN A 191 -9.65 1.58 15.17
C GLN A 191 -10.43 2.15 16.37
N MET A 192 -10.02 1.81 17.60
CA MET A 192 -10.63 2.39 18.81
C MET A 192 -10.25 3.86 19.00
N SER A 193 -9.03 4.25 18.65
CA SER A 193 -8.59 5.65 18.73
C SER A 193 -9.25 6.57 17.69
N ALA A 194 -9.67 6.02 16.54
CA ALA A 194 -10.35 6.76 15.48
C ALA A 194 -11.87 6.94 15.73
N ARG A 195 -12.42 6.33 16.78
CA ARG A 195 -13.85 6.41 17.17
C ARG A 195 -14.14 7.45 18.26
N ASN A 196 -13.12 8.06 18.85
CA ASN A 196 -13.22 9.13 19.85
C ASN A 196 -12.78 10.46 19.24
#